data_AF-A0AAW8AXC9-F1
#
_entry.id   AF-A0AAW8AXC9-F1
#
_cell.length_a   1.000
_cell.length_b   1.000
_cell.length_c   1.000
_cell.angle_alpha   90.00
_cell.angle_beta   90.00
_cell.angle_gamma   90.00
#
_symmetry.space_group_name_H-M   'P 1'
#
loop_
_entity.id
_entity.type
_entity.pdbx_description
1 polymer ?
#
loop_
_entity_poly.entity_id
_entity_poly.type
_entity_poly.pdbx_seq_one_letter_code
_entity_poly.pdbx_strand_id
1 'polypeptide(L)'
;MKPLVKLVIVCCLGTVAASVNAEEGSAATSATKEVQPITQAEIQQGLLNMQKRLDTRIEKWGQSLDADDFQWTWRGRKLKPAKREEVSDIFQDVVDEMYQLAIKNKARLGPEEQKLLSNRSLFIEKLGYENNRVNTQMGFDCYLH
;
A
#
# COMPACT_ATOMS: atom_id res chain seq x y z
N MET A 1 5.29 -1.91 -22.00
CA MET A 1 3.85 -1.81 -21.65
C MET A 1 3.29 -0.56 -22.32
N LYS A 2 2.16 -0.66 -23.04
CA LYS A 2 1.57 0.44 -23.83
C LYS A 2 0.82 1.44 -22.93
N PRO A 3 0.79 2.76 -23.25
CA PRO A 3 0.08 3.75 -22.45
C PRO A 3 -1.41 3.79 -22.83
N LEU A 4 -2.28 3.80 -21.82
CA LEU A 4 -3.73 3.85 -21.99
C LEU A 4 -4.28 5.21 -21.53
N VAL A 5 -4.95 5.87 -22.49
CA VAL A 5 -6.06 6.83 -22.35
C VAL A 5 -5.73 8.26 -21.94
N LYS A 6 -5.72 9.13 -22.96
CA LYS A 6 -6.00 10.56 -22.85
C LYS A 6 -7.51 10.74 -22.58
N LEU A 7 -7.87 11.39 -21.47
CA LEU A 7 -9.25 11.84 -21.24
C LEU A 7 -9.29 13.36 -21.42
N VAL A 8 -9.99 13.79 -22.47
CA VAL A 8 -10.35 15.19 -22.73
C VAL A 8 -11.67 15.45 -22.01
N ILE A 9 -11.70 16.39 -21.07
CA ILE A 9 -12.95 16.84 -20.44
C ILE A 9 -13.28 18.22 -20.99
N VAL A 10 -14.36 18.26 -21.78
CA VAL A 10 -15.08 19.46 -22.20
C VAL A 10 -15.84 20.00 -20.97
N CYS A 11 -15.52 21.21 -20.55
CA CYS A 11 -16.19 21.88 -19.44
C CYS A 11 -17.30 22.78 -20.00
N CYS A 12 -18.56 22.37 -19.82
CA CYS A 12 -19.71 23.26 -20.06
C CYS A 12 -19.89 24.18 -18.84
N LEU A 13 -19.73 25.49 -19.08
CA LEU A 13 -20.01 26.54 -18.12
C LEU A 13 -21.53 26.69 -17.92
N GLY A 14 -21.98 26.59 -16.68
CA GLY A 14 -23.32 26.98 -16.25
C GLY A 14 -23.23 27.81 -14.98
N THR A 15 -23.47 29.11 -15.10
CA THR A 15 -23.59 30.08 -14.00
C THR A 15 -24.97 29.98 -13.34
N VAL A 16 -25.04 29.98 -12.00
CA VAL A 16 -26.22 30.44 -11.26
C VAL A 16 -25.80 31.24 -10.02
N ALA A 17 -26.54 32.31 -9.79
CA ALA A 17 -26.28 33.47 -8.96
C ALA A 17 -26.41 33.26 -7.43
N ALA A 18 -25.91 34.26 -6.72
CA ALA A 18 -25.87 34.42 -5.26
C ALA A 18 -27.25 34.65 -4.62
N SER A 19 -27.36 34.22 -3.36
CA SER A 19 -28.30 34.78 -2.37
C SER A 19 -27.60 34.87 -1.02
N VAL A 20 -27.51 36.10 -0.50
CA VAL A 20 -27.09 36.45 0.87
C VAL A 20 -28.29 36.27 1.80
N ASN A 21 -28.07 35.75 3.00
CA ASN A 21 -28.81 36.17 4.20
C ASN A 21 -27.91 36.02 5.44
N ALA A 22 -27.93 37.07 6.25
CA ALA A 22 -27.31 37.20 7.56
C ALA A 22 -28.32 36.80 8.64
N GLU A 23 -27.87 36.19 9.74
CA GLU A 23 -27.97 36.69 11.13
C GLU A 23 -27.63 35.58 12.15
N GLU A 24 -27.23 36.06 13.33
CA GLU A 24 -26.46 35.39 14.36
C GLU A 24 -27.21 34.31 15.14
N GLY A 25 -26.52 33.21 15.37
CA GLY A 25 -26.86 32.19 16.35
C GLY A 25 -25.60 31.41 16.68
N SER A 26 -24.79 31.95 17.59
CA SER A 26 -23.59 31.28 18.12
C SER A 26 -24.00 30.14 19.05
N ALA A 27 -24.53 29.08 18.46
CA ALA A 27 -24.43 27.74 19.01
C ALA A 27 -23.06 27.23 18.56
N ALA A 28 -22.24 26.82 19.52
CA ALA A 28 -20.95 26.20 19.27
C ALA A 28 -21.13 24.96 18.37
N THR A 29 -21.06 25.17 17.06
CA THR A 29 -20.84 24.14 16.07
C THR A 29 -19.43 23.64 16.33
N SER A 30 -19.33 22.54 17.07
CA SER A 30 -18.21 21.62 16.93
C SER A 30 -18.00 21.41 15.44
N ALA A 31 -17.02 22.12 14.87
CA ALA A 31 -16.69 22.05 13.47
C ALA A 31 -16.30 20.60 13.19
N THR A 32 -17.27 19.82 12.70
CA THR A 32 -17.03 18.52 12.11
C THR A 32 -16.12 18.82 10.93
N LYS A 33 -14.80 18.67 11.13
CA LYS A 33 -13.83 18.73 10.03
C LYS A 33 -14.33 17.73 9.00
N GLU A 34 -14.79 18.22 7.85
CA GLU A 34 -15.14 17.36 6.73
C GLU A 34 -13.93 16.48 6.44
N VAL A 35 -14.09 15.18 6.65
CA VAL A 35 -13.05 14.20 6.39
C VAL A 35 -12.97 14.04 4.89
N GLN A 36 -11.96 14.65 4.27
CA GLN A 36 -11.74 14.54 2.83
C GLN A 36 -11.48 13.08 2.45
N PRO A 37 -12.25 12.52 1.49
CA PRO A 37 -12.02 11.16 1.00
C PRO A 37 -10.59 10.98 0.49
N ILE A 38 -10.09 9.75 0.55
CA ILE A 38 -8.83 9.41 -0.11
C ILE A 38 -9.02 9.52 -1.63
N THR A 39 -8.05 10.11 -2.32
CA THR A 39 -8.08 10.20 -3.78
C THR A 39 -7.36 9.02 -4.43
N GLN A 40 -7.72 8.71 -5.68
CA GLN A 40 -7.02 7.70 -6.47
C GLN A 40 -5.52 8.01 -6.63
N ALA A 41 -5.16 9.30 -6.75
CA ALA A 41 -3.78 9.74 -6.84
C ALA A 41 -2.98 9.44 -5.56
N GLU A 42 -3.59 9.67 -4.38
CA GLU A 42 -2.96 9.31 -3.10
C GLU A 42 -2.75 7.81 -2.96
N ILE A 43 -3.73 6.99 -3.38
CA ILE A 43 -3.60 5.53 -3.38
C ILE A 43 -2.44 5.10 -4.29
N GLN A 44 -2.40 5.59 -5.52
CA GLN A 44 -1.32 5.27 -6.47
C GLN A 44 0.04 5.69 -5.93
N GLN A 45 0.15 6.88 -5.34
CA GLN A 45 1.39 7.34 -4.73
C GLN A 45 1.80 6.47 -3.54
N GLY A 46 0.83 6.03 -2.73
CA GLY A 46 1.04 5.08 -1.64
C GLY A 46 1.66 3.77 -2.14
N LEU A 47 1.07 3.17 -3.18
CA LEU A 47 1.57 1.93 -3.78
C LEU A 47 2.97 2.09 -4.38
N LEU A 48 3.24 3.20 -5.07
CA LEU A 48 4.57 3.51 -5.59
C LEU A 48 5.60 3.65 -4.46
N ASN A 49 5.22 4.30 -3.36
CA ASN A 49 6.08 4.44 -2.19
C ASN A 49 6.36 3.09 -1.52
N MET A 50 5.36 2.21 -1.44
CA MET A 50 5.52 0.84 -0.94
C MET A 50 6.52 0.06 -1.78
N GLN A 51 6.35 0.06 -3.10
CA GLN A 51 7.25 -0.63 -4.03
C GLN A 51 8.68 -0.11 -3.90
N LYS A 52 8.86 1.22 -3.88
CA LYS A 52 10.19 1.82 -3.71
C LYS A 52 10.86 1.42 -2.40
N ARG A 53 10.11 1.35 -1.29
CA ARG A 53 10.64 0.90 0.01
C ARG A 53 11.07 -0.56 -0.04
N LEU A 54 10.26 -1.41 -0.65
CA LEU A 54 10.58 -2.82 -0.84
C LEU A 54 11.88 -2.96 -1.64
N ASP A 55 11.95 -2.34 -2.82
CA ASP A 55 13.12 -2.39 -3.70
C ASP A 55 14.39 -1.93 -2.97
N THR A 56 14.31 -0.80 -2.25
CA THR A 56 15.45 -0.26 -1.49
C THR A 56 15.92 -1.22 -0.40
N ARG A 57 15.00 -1.84 0.34
CA ARG A 57 15.34 -2.78 1.43
C ARG A 57 15.91 -4.09 0.88
N ILE A 58 15.30 -4.63 -0.17
CA ILE A 58 15.79 -5.84 -0.85
C ILE A 58 17.17 -5.60 -1.46
N GLU A 59 17.40 -4.46 -2.11
CA GLU A 59 18.70 -4.12 -2.67
C GLU A 59 19.77 -4.00 -1.58
N LYS A 60 19.46 -3.26 -0.50
CA LYS A 60 20.38 -3.11 0.65
C LYS A 60 20.68 -4.46 1.30
N TRP A 61 19.67 -5.29 1.51
CA TRP A 61 19.85 -6.64 2.06
C TRP A 61 20.69 -7.50 1.11
N GLY A 62 20.42 -7.49 -0.19
CA GLY A 62 21.18 -8.23 -1.19
C GLY A 62 22.66 -7.82 -1.25
N GLN A 63 22.96 -6.54 -1.08
CA GLN A 63 24.35 -6.03 -0.99
C GLN A 63 25.07 -6.46 0.29
N SER A 64 24.33 -6.82 1.34
CA SER A 64 24.92 -7.29 2.61
C SER A 64 25.25 -8.78 2.62
N LEU A 65 24.80 -9.54 1.61
CA LEU A 65 25.02 -10.98 1.55
C LEU A 65 26.46 -11.32 1.19
N ASP A 66 27.02 -12.31 1.87
CA ASP A 66 28.35 -12.86 1.57
C ASP A 66 28.31 -14.35 1.21
N ALA A 67 29.47 -14.98 1.06
CA ALA A 67 29.52 -16.39 0.68
C ALA A 67 29.00 -17.36 1.77
N ASP A 68 29.18 -17.00 3.04
CA ASP A 68 28.84 -17.80 4.20
C ASP A 68 27.34 -17.79 4.47
N ASP A 69 26.59 -16.84 3.91
CA ASP A 69 25.13 -16.79 3.94
C ASP A 69 24.44 -17.89 3.12
N PHE A 70 25.21 -18.60 2.29
CA PHE A 70 24.72 -19.66 1.43
C PHE A 70 25.18 -21.03 1.93
N GLN A 71 24.35 -22.03 1.66
CA GLN A 71 24.67 -23.44 1.84
C GLN A 71 24.69 -24.17 0.50
N TRP A 72 25.58 -25.14 0.37
CA TRP A 72 25.59 -26.06 -0.76
C TRP A 72 24.48 -27.10 -0.62
N THR A 73 23.77 -27.33 -1.71
CA THR A 73 22.83 -28.43 -1.86
C THR A 73 23.18 -29.18 -3.15
N TRP A 74 22.64 -30.38 -3.32
CA TRP A 74 22.79 -31.14 -4.56
C TRP A 74 22.22 -30.42 -5.80
N ARG A 75 21.38 -29.37 -5.61
CA ARG A 75 20.84 -28.51 -6.69
C ARG A 75 21.59 -27.17 -6.82
N GLY A 76 22.74 -27.01 -6.17
CA GLY A 76 23.52 -25.77 -6.15
C GLY A 76 23.43 -25.00 -4.83
N ARG A 77 23.90 -23.76 -4.82
CA ARG A 77 23.89 -22.88 -3.64
C ARG A 77 22.49 -22.32 -3.39
N LYS A 78 22.09 -22.30 -2.12
CA LYS A 78 20.84 -21.68 -1.65
C LYS A 78 21.12 -20.85 -0.41
N LEU A 79 20.30 -19.82 -0.17
CA LEU A 79 20.33 -19.08 1.08
C LEU A 79 20.09 -20.02 2.26
N LYS A 80 20.82 -19.79 3.36
CA LYS A 80 20.56 -20.44 4.65
C LYS A 80 19.19 -20.01 5.20
N PRO A 81 18.53 -20.83 6.05
CA PRO A 81 17.21 -20.52 6.61
C PRO A 81 17.11 -19.12 7.24
N ALA A 82 18.10 -18.72 8.04
CA ALA A 82 18.12 -17.40 8.68
C ALA A 82 18.01 -16.24 7.66
N LYS A 83 18.74 -16.34 6.54
CA LYS A 83 18.66 -15.32 5.48
C LYS A 83 17.34 -15.35 4.70
N ARG A 84 16.69 -16.50 4.62
CA ARG A 84 15.34 -16.58 4.03
C ARG A 84 14.30 -15.90 4.91
N GLU A 85 14.45 -16.03 6.23
CA GLU A 85 13.62 -15.33 7.21
C GLU A 85 13.83 -13.82 7.11
N GLU A 86 15.09 -13.34 7.13
CA GLU A 86 15.39 -11.91 6.98
C GLU A 86 14.71 -11.25 5.77
N VAL A 87 14.75 -11.90 4.60
CA VAL A 87 14.09 -11.33 3.42
C VAL A 87 12.56 -11.48 3.47
N SER A 88 12.04 -12.52 4.13
CA SER A 88 10.60 -12.65 4.39
C SER A 88 10.10 -11.51 5.28
N ASP A 89 10.88 -11.16 6.31
CA ASP A 89 10.60 -10.06 7.22
C ASP A 89 10.56 -8.72 6.48
N ILE A 90 11.43 -8.51 5.48
CA ILE A 90 11.38 -7.31 4.64
C ILE A 90 10.03 -7.18 3.91
N PHE A 91 9.51 -8.27 3.33
CA PHE A 91 8.19 -8.24 2.69
C PHE A 91 7.08 -8.00 3.70
N GLN A 92 7.13 -8.70 4.84
CA GLN A 92 6.16 -8.57 5.92
C GLN A 92 6.10 -7.13 6.44
N ASP A 93 7.23 -6.52 6.77
CA ASP A 93 7.34 -5.16 7.29
C ASP A 93 6.76 -4.12 6.33
N VAL A 94 7.05 -4.23 5.03
CA VAL A 94 6.55 -3.28 4.03
C VAL A 94 5.03 -3.38 3.87
N VAL A 95 4.48 -4.60 3.90
CA VAL A 95 3.04 -4.84 3.86
C VAL A 95 2.38 -4.33 5.15
N ASP A 96 3.00 -4.54 6.30
CA ASP A 96 2.52 -4.03 7.59
C ASP A 96 2.50 -2.50 7.62
N GLU A 97 3.56 -1.84 7.16
CA GLU A 97 3.59 -0.38 7.05
C GLU A 97 2.44 0.16 6.19
N MET A 98 2.17 -0.49 5.05
CA MET A 98 1.07 -0.11 4.15
C MET A 98 -0.29 -0.37 4.79
N TYR A 99 -0.46 -1.50 5.47
CA TYR A 99 -1.68 -1.80 6.22
C TYR A 99 -1.94 -0.79 7.33
N GLN A 100 -0.92 -0.44 8.13
CA GLN A 100 -1.01 0.59 9.16
C GLN A 100 -1.33 1.97 8.58
N LEU A 101 -0.80 2.31 7.40
CA LEU A 101 -1.15 3.54 6.71
C LEU A 101 -2.63 3.56 6.30
N ALA A 102 -3.16 2.44 5.81
CA ALA A 102 -4.57 2.31 5.46
C ALA A 102 -5.48 2.41 6.70
N ILE A 103 -5.10 1.77 7.82
CA ILE A 103 -5.81 1.89 9.11
C ILE A 103 -5.85 3.34 9.60
N LYS A 104 -4.72 4.06 9.54
CA LYS A 104 -4.66 5.50 9.91
C LYS A 104 -5.58 6.37 9.05
N ASN A 105 -5.82 5.97 7.80
CA ASN A 105 -6.69 6.69 6.87
C ASN A 105 -8.10 6.08 6.78
N LYS A 106 -8.47 5.12 7.64
CA LYS A 106 -9.73 4.36 7.54
C LYS A 106 -10.97 5.24 7.39
N ALA A 107 -11.05 6.34 8.14
CA ALA A 107 -12.18 7.27 8.08
C ALA A 107 -12.35 7.97 6.72
N ARG A 108 -11.29 8.02 5.90
CA ARG A 108 -11.26 8.59 4.55
C ARG A 108 -11.57 7.56 3.46
N LEU A 109 -11.70 6.28 3.82
CA LEU A 109 -11.94 5.18 2.90
C LEU A 109 -13.45 4.93 2.75
N GLY A 110 -13.85 4.40 1.58
CA GLY A 110 -15.21 3.93 1.35
C GLY A 110 -15.55 2.69 2.19
N PRO A 111 -16.86 2.34 2.33
CA PRO A 111 -17.29 1.22 3.16
C PRO A 111 -16.68 -0.13 2.76
N GLU A 112 -16.46 -0.36 1.47
CA GLU A 112 -15.86 -1.60 0.97
C GLU A 112 -14.38 -1.71 1.38
N GLU A 113 -13.62 -0.64 1.23
CA GLU A 113 -12.20 -0.59 1.62
C GLU A 113 -12.04 -0.70 3.13
N GLN A 114 -12.94 -0.08 3.90
CA GLN A 114 -12.95 -0.24 5.35
C GLN A 114 -13.22 -1.70 5.78
N LYS A 115 -14.03 -2.44 5.01
CA LYS A 115 -14.28 -3.87 5.25
C LYS A 115 -13.03 -4.70 4.96
N LEU A 116 -12.25 -4.36 3.92
CA LEU A 116 -10.97 -5.02 3.63
C LEU A 116 -10.00 -4.89 4.81
N LEU A 117 -10.02 -3.76 5.53
CA LEU A 117 -9.19 -3.57 6.71
C LEU A 117 -9.58 -4.42 7.93
N SER A 118 -10.74 -5.10 7.90
CA SER A 118 -11.12 -6.02 8.98
C SER A 118 -10.43 -7.38 8.90
N ASN A 119 -9.80 -7.70 7.77
CA ASN A 119 -9.11 -8.97 7.55
C ASN A 119 -7.79 -8.70 6.80
N ARG A 120 -6.66 -8.91 7.48
CA ARG A 120 -5.33 -8.64 6.92
C ARG A 120 -5.05 -9.49 5.67
N SER A 121 -5.49 -10.74 5.62
CA SER A 121 -5.32 -11.57 4.42
C SER A 121 -6.06 -11.01 3.21
N LEU A 122 -7.29 -10.49 3.39
CA LEU A 122 -8.01 -9.84 2.27
C LEU A 122 -7.30 -8.57 1.79
N PHE A 123 -6.69 -7.82 2.71
CA PHE A 123 -5.87 -6.67 2.36
C PHE A 123 -4.63 -7.09 1.54
N ILE A 124 -3.92 -8.13 1.96
CA ILE A 124 -2.75 -8.69 1.27
C ILE A 124 -3.13 -9.18 -0.14
N GLU A 125 -4.25 -9.89 -0.28
CA GLU A 125 -4.75 -10.34 -1.58
C GLU A 125 -5.05 -9.16 -2.51
N LYS A 126 -5.59 -8.06 -1.97
CA LYS A 126 -5.84 -6.84 -2.75
C LYS A 126 -4.57 -6.10 -3.18
N LEU A 127 -3.44 -6.33 -2.51
CA LEU A 127 -2.13 -5.89 -2.98
C LEU A 127 -1.58 -6.77 -4.10
N GLY A 128 -2.23 -7.91 -4.41
CA GLY A 128 -1.84 -8.82 -5.48
C GLY A 128 -1.05 -10.06 -5.02
N TYR A 129 -0.97 -10.31 -3.70
CA TYR A 129 -0.33 -11.50 -3.16
C TYR A 129 -1.36 -12.62 -2.96
N GLU A 130 -1.45 -13.53 -3.91
CA GLU A 130 -2.37 -14.68 -3.84
C GLU A 130 -1.98 -15.63 -2.70
N ASN A 131 -2.96 -16.07 -1.90
CA ASN A 131 -2.75 -16.95 -0.74
C ASN A 131 -1.68 -16.43 0.24
N ASN A 132 -1.56 -15.11 0.35
CA ASN A 132 -0.53 -14.44 1.15
C ASN A 132 0.91 -14.87 0.80
N ARG A 133 1.16 -15.29 -0.44
CA ARG A 133 2.43 -15.88 -0.85
C ARG A 133 3.24 -14.90 -1.69
N VAL A 134 4.52 -14.76 -1.35
CA VAL A 134 5.51 -14.05 -2.16
C VAL A 134 6.41 -15.08 -2.83
N ASN A 135 6.36 -15.14 -4.16
CA ASN A 135 7.33 -15.92 -4.94
C ASN A 135 8.63 -15.12 -5.08
N THR A 136 9.62 -15.45 -4.25
CA THR A 136 10.89 -14.71 -4.18
C THR A 136 11.80 -14.92 -5.38
N GLN A 137 11.51 -15.91 -6.23
CA GLN A 137 12.44 -16.39 -7.28
C GLN A 137 13.79 -16.93 -6.75
N MET A 138 14.01 -16.97 -5.43
CA MET A 138 15.25 -17.48 -4.79
C MET A 138 15.16 -18.98 -4.43
N GLY A 139 14.15 -19.68 -4.94
CA GLY A 139 13.93 -21.10 -4.70
C GLY A 139 13.25 -21.44 -3.37
N PHE A 140 12.55 -20.46 -2.78
CA PHE A 140 11.61 -20.59 -1.68
C PHE A 140 10.54 -19.49 -1.77
N ASP A 141 9.46 -19.62 -1.00
CA ASP A 141 8.41 -18.61 -0.91
C ASP A 141 8.36 -18.01 0.50
N CYS A 142 7.95 -16.75 0.59
CA CYS A 142 7.60 -16.11 1.87
C CYS A 142 6.09 -16.15 2.05
N TYR A 143 5.64 -16.28 3.30
CA TYR A 143 4.23 -16.21 3.66
C TYR A 143 3.99 -14.95 4.49
N LEU A 144 2.98 -14.17 4.10
CA LEU A 144 2.58 -12.94 4.76
C LEU A 144 1.48 -13.25 5.78
N HIS A 145 1.59 -12.67 6.97
CA HIS A 145 0.70 -12.93 8.10
C HIS A 145 0.04 -11.65 8.58
#